data_AF-A0A1Y4H400-F1
#
_entry.id   AF-A0A1Y4H400-F1
#
_cell.length_a   1.000
_cell.length_b   1.000
_cell.length_c   1.000
_cell.angle_alpha   90.00
_cell.angle_beta   90.00
_cell.angle_gamma   90.00
#
_symmetry.space_group_name_H-M   'P 1'
#
loop_
_entity.id
_entity.type
_entity.pdbx_description
1 polymer ?
#
loop_
_entity_poly.entity_id
_entity_poly.type
_entity_poly.pdbx_seq_one_letter_code
_entity_poly.pdbx_strand_id
1 'polypeptide(L)'
;MKRVFSLLLLLTFVFSFSSIAFASETEPIVDPTTEPEIASIPVGSKFYKDGTEYTFGGSFILSDNLTVYVTRVSEGTTRGYPEKETSARFAFDFFGDNGDFLATAKADIKGVFSQAENNAYFTSINVELSSPYANRFTTQSSFNGNVGQTKVFYYVRNNVIFHYSIATNGHISFDVEKIY
;
A
#
# COMPACT_ATOMS: atom_id res chain seq x y z
N MET A 1 -29.26 -16.77 56.59
CA MET A 1 -28.65 -15.59 55.93
C MET A 1 -27.58 -15.92 54.87
N LYS A 2 -26.85 -17.05 54.92
CA LYS A 2 -25.86 -17.40 53.89
C LYS A 2 -26.45 -17.75 52.50
N ARG A 3 -27.67 -18.29 52.44
CA ARG A 3 -28.31 -18.70 51.16
C ARG A 3 -28.82 -17.54 50.30
N VAL A 4 -29.16 -16.40 50.91
CA VAL A 4 -29.61 -15.20 50.19
C VAL A 4 -28.43 -14.47 49.55
N PHE A 5 -27.27 -14.50 50.19
CA PHE A 5 -26.03 -13.92 49.65
C PHE A 5 -25.51 -14.69 48.43
N SER A 6 -25.61 -16.03 48.42
CA SER A 6 -25.25 -16.83 47.24
C SER A 6 -26.17 -16.58 46.04
N LEU A 7 -27.46 -16.30 46.26
CA LEU A 7 -28.39 -16.04 45.17
C LEU A 7 -28.13 -14.67 44.50
N LEU A 8 -27.72 -13.67 45.30
CA LEU A 8 -27.37 -12.34 44.80
C LEU A 8 -26.05 -12.33 44.02
N LEU A 9 -25.08 -13.17 44.42
CA LEU A 9 -23.80 -13.30 43.73
C LEU A 9 -23.94 -14.04 42.39
N LEU A 10 -24.90 -14.97 42.28
CA LEU A 10 -25.16 -15.66 41.02
C LEU A 10 -25.85 -14.75 40.00
N LEU A 11 -26.71 -13.82 40.47
CA LEU A 11 -27.44 -12.88 39.60
C LEU A 11 -26.53 -11.81 38.98
N THR A 12 -25.41 -11.47 39.64
CA THR A 12 -24.43 -10.50 39.13
C THR A 12 -23.46 -11.10 38.11
N PHE A 13 -23.30 -12.44 38.07
CA PHE A 13 -22.43 -13.09 37.09
C PHE A 13 -23.08 -13.22 35.69
N VAL A 14 -24.40 -13.14 35.59
CA VAL A 14 -25.13 -13.28 34.32
C VAL A 14 -25.15 -11.98 33.51
N PHE A 15 -24.86 -10.83 34.12
CA PHE A 15 -24.82 -9.54 33.43
C PHE A 15 -23.43 -9.12 32.90
N SER A 16 -22.38 -9.91 33.12
CA SER A 16 -21.00 -9.55 32.75
C SER A 16 -20.57 -10.02 31.35
N PHE A 17 -21.46 -10.64 30.58
CA PHE A 17 -21.22 -10.85 29.15
C PHE A 17 -22.03 -9.84 28.36
N SER A 18 -21.63 -8.57 28.45
CA SER A 18 -21.88 -7.64 27.36
C SER A 18 -21.12 -8.21 26.16
N SER A 19 -21.84 -8.91 25.28
CA SER A 19 -21.33 -9.21 23.95
C SER A 19 -20.84 -7.89 23.36
N ILE A 20 -19.55 -7.81 23.10
CA ILE A 20 -19.03 -6.85 22.14
C ILE A 20 -19.73 -7.25 20.85
N ALA A 21 -20.84 -6.58 20.55
CA ALA A 21 -21.34 -6.54 19.20
C ALA A 21 -20.21 -5.87 18.42
N PHE A 22 -19.34 -6.68 17.83
CA PHE A 22 -18.66 -6.24 16.63
C PHE A 22 -19.80 -5.87 15.70
N ALA A 23 -20.04 -4.58 15.54
CA ALA A 23 -20.51 -4.09 14.27
C ALA A 23 -19.46 -4.63 13.29
N SER A 24 -19.76 -5.77 12.67
CA SER A 24 -19.15 -6.12 11.41
C SER A 24 -19.56 -4.97 10.53
N GLU A 25 -18.69 -3.97 10.41
CA GLU A 25 -18.77 -3.00 9.33
C GLU A 25 -18.79 -3.87 8.09
N THR A 26 -19.99 -4.07 7.55
CA THR A 26 -20.18 -4.69 6.25
C THR A 26 -19.40 -3.80 5.32
N GLU A 27 -18.21 -4.23 4.93
CA GLU A 27 -17.43 -3.53 3.91
C GLU A 27 -18.39 -3.29 2.73
N PRO A 28 -18.54 -2.04 2.28
CA PRO A 28 -19.43 -1.77 1.17
C PRO A 28 -18.95 -2.61 -0.01
N ILE A 29 -19.81 -3.52 -0.47
CA ILE A 29 -19.59 -4.26 -1.71
C ILE A 29 -19.67 -3.20 -2.81
N VAL A 30 -18.52 -2.69 -3.21
CA VAL A 30 -18.41 -1.79 -4.36
C VAL A 30 -18.69 -2.64 -5.58
N ASP A 31 -19.76 -2.30 -6.28
CA ASP A 31 -20.16 -2.92 -7.53
C ASP A 31 -18.96 -2.86 -8.52
N PRO A 32 -18.49 -4.00 -9.04
CA PRO A 32 -17.33 -4.07 -9.93
C PRO A 32 -17.55 -3.37 -11.29
N THR A 33 -18.74 -2.82 -11.54
CA THR A 33 -19.08 -2.09 -12.77
C THR A 33 -19.24 -0.58 -12.59
N THR A 34 -19.08 -0.04 -11.38
CA THR A 34 -19.15 1.40 -11.14
C THR A 34 -17.74 2.00 -11.10
N GLU A 35 -17.41 2.91 -12.02
CA GLU A 35 -16.23 3.77 -11.88
C GLU A 35 -16.30 4.46 -10.51
N PRO A 36 -15.26 4.37 -9.66
CA PRO A 36 -15.33 4.94 -8.33
C PRO A 36 -15.50 6.46 -8.44
N GLU A 37 -16.63 6.95 -7.96
CA GLU A 37 -16.83 8.38 -7.71
C GLU A 37 -15.71 8.84 -6.76
N ILE A 38 -15.00 9.90 -7.16
CA ILE A 38 -13.68 10.32 -6.65
C ILE A 38 -13.80 10.95 -5.25
N ALA A 39 -14.32 10.20 -4.28
CA ALA A 39 -14.55 10.62 -2.91
C ALA A 39 -13.84 9.67 -1.95
N SER A 40 -12.65 10.09 -1.52
CA SER A 40 -11.95 9.67 -0.29
C SER A 40 -11.95 8.16 0.01
N ILE A 41 -11.21 7.38 -0.77
CA ILE A 41 -10.81 6.04 -0.32
C ILE A 41 -9.86 6.20 0.88
N PRO A 42 -10.14 5.62 2.06
CA PRO A 42 -9.22 5.67 3.19
C PRO A 42 -7.89 4.97 2.88
N VAL A 43 -6.78 5.54 3.36
CA VAL A 43 -5.48 4.85 3.29
C VAL A 43 -5.57 3.54 4.06
N GLY A 44 -5.14 2.44 3.44
CA GLY A 44 -5.25 1.09 3.97
C GLY A 44 -6.50 0.32 3.49
N SER A 45 -7.44 0.98 2.80
CA SER A 45 -8.60 0.30 2.23
C SER A 45 -8.19 -0.71 1.16
N LYS A 46 -8.76 -1.90 1.24
CA LYS A 46 -8.56 -2.96 0.25
C LYS A 46 -9.64 -2.88 -0.83
N PHE A 47 -9.26 -3.11 -2.08
CA PHE A 47 -10.19 -3.22 -3.20
C PHE A 47 -9.71 -4.27 -4.20
N TYR A 48 -10.63 -4.79 -5.01
CA TYR A 48 -10.32 -5.80 -6.03
C TYR A 48 -10.47 -5.19 -7.43
N LYS A 49 -9.43 -5.33 -8.26
CA LYS A 49 -9.46 -4.96 -9.69
C LYS A 49 -8.89 -6.11 -10.50
N ASP A 50 -9.63 -6.58 -11.50
CA ASP A 50 -9.25 -7.74 -12.34
C ASP A 50 -8.88 -9.00 -11.52
N GLY A 51 -9.59 -9.23 -10.41
CA GLY A 51 -9.34 -10.36 -9.51
C GLY A 51 -8.07 -10.26 -8.65
N THR A 52 -7.37 -9.14 -8.67
CA THR A 52 -6.19 -8.87 -7.82
C THR A 52 -6.59 -7.97 -6.65
N GLU A 53 -6.16 -8.31 -5.42
CA GLU A 53 -6.34 -7.46 -4.24
C GLU A 53 -5.33 -6.30 -4.26
N TYR A 54 -5.81 -5.12 -3.94
CA TYR A 54 -5.07 -3.87 -3.92
C TYR A 54 -5.31 -3.16 -2.61
N THR A 55 -4.27 -2.59 -2.00
CA THR A 55 -4.41 -1.72 -0.82
C THR A 55 -4.15 -0.28 -1.20
N PHE A 56 -5.12 0.60 -0.98
CA PHE A 56 -5.01 2.02 -1.25
C PHE A 56 -3.96 2.66 -0.34
N GLY A 57 -2.91 3.23 -0.93
CA GLY A 57 -1.81 3.89 -0.22
C GLY A 57 -2.00 5.40 -0.06
N GLY A 58 -3.02 5.99 -0.68
CA GLY A 58 -3.28 7.43 -0.68
C GLY A 58 -3.30 8.05 -2.06
N SER A 59 -3.64 9.34 -2.11
CA SER A 59 -3.55 10.17 -3.30
C SER A 59 -2.65 11.38 -3.06
N PHE A 60 -1.91 11.79 -4.09
CA PHE A 60 -1.00 12.93 -4.06
C PHE A 60 -1.28 13.81 -5.28
N ILE A 61 -1.65 15.07 -5.03
CA ILE A 61 -1.60 16.12 -6.05
C ILE A 61 -0.14 16.57 -6.15
N LEU A 62 0.50 16.36 -7.30
CA LEU A 62 1.93 16.62 -7.54
C LEU A 62 2.17 18.01 -8.12
N SER A 63 1.22 18.51 -8.91
CA SER A 63 1.17 19.86 -9.46
C SER A 63 -0.29 20.22 -9.72
N ASP A 64 -0.56 21.45 -10.17
CA ASP A 64 -1.89 21.89 -10.61
C ASP A 64 -2.52 20.91 -11.64
N ASN A 65 -1.68 20.10 -12.32
CA ASN A 65 -2.04 19.31 -13.49
C ASN A 65 -1.82 17.79 -13.42
N LEU A 66 -1.38 17.26 -12.28
CA LEU A 66 -1.08 15.83 -12.16
C LEU A 66 -1.46 15.27 -10.79
N THR A 67 -2.37 14.30 -10.79
CA THR A 67 -2.78 13.53 -9.60
C THR A 67 -2.21 12.12 -9.68
N VAL A 68 -1.71 11.61 -8.56
CA VAL A 68 -1.23 10.23 -8.43
C VAL A 68 -2.00 9.48 -7.36
N TYR A 69 -2.52 8.33 -7.73
CA TYR A 69 -3.08 7.36 -6.79
C TYR A 69 -2.09 6.24 -6.57
N VAL A 70 -1.87 5.88 -5.31
CA VAL A 70 -0.92 4.85 -4.95
C VAL A 70 -1.63 3.61 -4.46
N THR A 71 -1.16 2.46 -4.93
CA THR A 71 -1.75 1.18 -4.60
C THR A 71 -0.67 0.13 -4.35
N ARG A 72 -0.73 -0.56 -3.22
CA ARG A 72 0.10 -1.75 -2.97
C ARG A 72 -0.61 -2.97 -3.54
N VAL A 73 0.08 -3.73 -4.39
CA VAL A 73 -0.51 -4.85 -5.15
C VAL A 73 -0.22 -6.20 -4.50
N SER A 74 0.93 -6.37 -3.85
CA SER A 74 1.26 -7.61 -3.14
C SER A 74 2.50 -7.48 -2.23
N GLU A 75 2.55 -8.34 -1.22
CA GLU A 75 3.78 -8.72 -0.50
C GLU A 75 4.16 -10.14 -0.92
N GLY A 76 5.40 -10.34 -1.37
CA GLY A 76 5.92 -11.62 -1.84
C GLY A 76 6.34 -12.56 -0.71
N THR A 77 6.38 -13.85 -1.03
CA THR A 77 6.62 -14.95 -0.10
C THR A 77 8.07 -15.04 0.38
N THR A 78 8.22 -15.22 1.69
CA THR A 78 9.49 -15.43 2.40
C THR A 78 10.03 -16.84 2.15
N ARG A 79 11.12 -16.99 1.39
CA ARG A 79 11.94 -18.22 1.35
C ARG A 79 13.13 -18.07 2.33
N GLY A 80 13.43 -19.06 3.17
CA GLY A 80 14.55 -19.04 4.16
C GLY A 80 15.55 -20.18 3.92
N TYR A 81 16.81 -20.22 4.41
CA TYR A 81 17.62 -19.53 5.45
C TYR A 81 19.08 -19.37 4.94
N PRO A 82 19.97 -18.54 5.55
CA PRO A 82 19.73 -17.57 6.64
C PRO A 82 19.25 -16.21 6.16
N GLU A 83 19.62 -15.84 4.95
CA GLU A 83 19.05 -14.72 4.22
C GLU A 83 17.66 -15.08 3.69
N LYS A 84 16.74 -14.13 3.79
CA LYS A 84 15.39 -14.28 3.27
C LYS A 84 15.16 -13.29 2.15
N GLU A 85 14.69 -13.79 1.01
CA GLU A 85 14.22 -12.95 -0.07
C GLU A 85 12.81 -12.44 0.22
N THR A 86 12.58 -11.16 -0.07
CA THR A 86 11.26 -10.52 -0.01
C THR A 86 11.04 -9.71 -1.28
N SER A 87 9.78 -9.52 -1.63
CA SER A 87 9.41 -8.63 -2.73
C SER A 87 8.14 -7.86 -2.40
N ALA A 88 8.02 -6.68 -2.98
CA ALA A 88 6.81 -5.87 -2.91
C ALA A 88 6.54 -5.27 -4.28
N ARG A 89 5.24 -5.24 -4.62
CA ARG A 89 4.77 -4.59 -5.84
C ARG A 89 3.91 -3.39 -5.49
N PHE A 90 4.26 -2.24 -6.05
CA PHE A 90 3.50 -1.00 -5.94
C PHE A 90 3.01 -0.59 -7.34
N ALA A 91 1.83 0.01 -7.42
CA ALA A 91 1.26 0.58 -8.62
C ALA A 91 0.88 2.04 -8.36
N PHE A 92 1.27 2.91 -9.28
CA PHE A 92 1.05 4.35 -9.21
C PHE A 92 0.28 4.77 -10.46
N ASP A 93 -0.98 5.17 -10.29
CA ASP A 93 -1.84 5.62 -11.38
C ASP A 93 -1.80 7.14 -11.47
N PHE A 94 -1.40 7.66 -12.63
CA PHE A 94 -1.26 9.08 -12.95
C PHE A 94 -2.48 9.56 -13.72
N PHE A 95 -3.04 10.70 -13.31
CA PHE A 95 -4.20 11.34 -13.94
C PHE A 95 -3.91 12.82 -14.22
N GLY A 96 -4.37 13.31 -15.37
CA GLY A 96 -4.26 14.73 -15.75
C GLY A 96 -5.32 15.61 -15.08
N ASP A 97 -5.27 16.92 -15.36
CA ASP A 97 -6.20 17.94 -14.87
C ASP A 97 -7.69 17.57 -14.96
N ASN A 98 -8.07 16.96 -16.09
CA ASN A 98 -9.46 16.67 -16.41
C ASN A 98 -9.92 15.32 -15.86
N GLY A 99 -9.10 14.65 -15.05
CA GLY A 99 -9.36 13.27 -14.60
C GLY A 99 -9.00 12.20 -15.64
N ASP A 100 -8.37 12.58 -16.74
CA ASP A 100 -7.92 11.64 -17.77
C ASP A 100 -6.82 10.73 -17.24
N PHE A 101 -7.00 9.41 -17.33
CA PHE A 101 -5.95 8.45 -17.00
C PHE A 101 -4.76 8.59 -17.95
N LEU A 102 -3.59 8.91 -17.39
CA LEU A 102 -2.36 9.13 -18.13
C LEU A 102 -1.48 7.90 -18.16
N ALA A 103 -1.18 7.26 -17.03
CA ALA A 103 -0.31 6.09 -16.98
C ALA A 103 -0.42 5.31 -15.67
N THR A 104 -0.05 4.04 -15.69
CA THR A 104 0.30 3.28 -14.47
C THR A 104 1.81 3.03 -14.47
N ALA A 105 2.50 3.39 -13.39
CA ALA A 105 3.85 2.90 -13.10
C ALA A 105 3.75 1.74 -12.10
N LYS A 106 4.25 0.56 -12.48
CA LYS A 106 4.34 -0.62 -11.60
C LYS A 106 5.78 -0.77 -11.14
N ALA A 107 6.01 -0.62 -9.84
CA ALA A 107 7.31 -0.84 -9.23
C ALA A 107 7.39 -2.25 -8.62
N ASP A 108 8.31 -3.05 -9.15
CA ASP A 108 8.70 -4.36 -8.64
C ASP A 108 9.99 -4.24 -7.85
N ILE A 109 9.87 -4.40 -6.53
CA ILE A 109 10.98 -4.23 -5.59
C ILE A 109 11.33 -5.58 -5.00
N LYS A 110 12.62 -5.89 -4.99
CA LYS A 110 13.17 -7.10 -4.37
C LYS A 110 14.29 -6.73 -3.42
N GLY A 111 14.38 -7.47 -2.33
CA GLY A 111 15.46 -7.31 -1.38
C GLY A 111 15.72 -8.59 -0.60
N VAL A 112 16.82 -8.56 0.14
CA VAL A 112 17.24 -9.60 1.06
C VAL A 112 17.24 -9.02 2.47
N PHE A 113 16.83 -9.80 3.45
CA PHE A 113 16.85 -9.43 4.86
C PHE A 113 17.28 -10.59 5.76
N SER A 114 17.86 -10.24 6.91
CA SER A 114 18.18 -11.15 8.00
C SER A 114 17.94 -10.45 9.33
N GLN A 115 16.97 -10.95 10.11
CA GLN A 115 16.73 -10.47 11.47
C GLN A 115 17.86 -10.89 12.42
N ALA A 116 18.48 -12.06 12.17
CA ALA A 116 19.56 -12.59 13.00
C ALA A 116 20.85 -11.79 12.84
N GLU A 117 21.14 -11.31 11.62
CA GLU A 117 22.33 -10.53 11.30
C GLU A 117 22.06 -9.02 11.31
N ASN A 118 20.81 -8.62 11.59
CA ASN A 118 20.35 -7.23 11.60
C ASN A 118 20.71 -6.46 10.31
N ASN A 119 20.51 -7.10 9.15
CA ASN A 119 20.82 -6.53 7.84
C ASN A 119 19.61 -6.64 6.89
N ALA A 120 19.48 -5.65 6.01
CA ALA A 120 18.56 -5.68 4.87
C ALA A 120 19.10 -4.83 3.74
N TYR A 121 18.86 -5.23 2.49
CA TYR A 121 19.23 -4.44 1.33
C TYR A 121 18.39 -4.79 0.11
N PHE A 122 18.21 -3.82 -0.77
CA PHE A 122 17.58 -4.02 -2.06
C PHE A 122 18.53 -4.73 -3.03
N THR A 123 17.97 -5.64 -3.81
CA THR A 123 18.66 -6.32 -4.92
C THR A 123 18.15 -5.81 -6.26
N SER A 124 16.91 -5.30 -6.32
CA SER A 124 16.38 -4.67 -7.52
C SER A 124 15.24 -3.70 -7.22
N ILE A 125 15.18 -2.61 -7.99
CA ILE A 125 14.00 -1.75 -8.14
C ILE A 125 13.75 -1.62 -9.65
N ASN A 126 12.75 -2.32 -10.15
CA ASN A 126 12.35 -2.26 -11.56
C ASN A 126 11.01 -1.54 -11.67
N VAL A 127 10.88 -0.64 -12.63
CA VAL A 127 9.65 0.11 -12.83
C VAL A 127 9.23 0.04 -14.28
N GLU A 128 8.03 -0.47 -14.50
CA GLU A 128 7.41 -0.57 -15.81
C GLU A 128 6.26 0.42 -15.92
N LEU A 129 6.19 1.10 -17.07
CA LEU A 129 5.08 2.00 -17.39
C LEU A 129 4.14 1.30 -18.36
N SER A 130 2.85 1.32 -18.07
CA SER A 130 1.81 0.81 -18.97
C SER A 130 0.76 1.89 -19.21
N SER A 131 0.61 2.33 -20.47
CA SER A 131 -0.47 3.24 -20.90
C SER A 131 -0.40 3.65 -22.39
N PRO A 132 -1.49 4.23 -22.96
CA PRO A 132 -1.49 4.94 -24.25
C PRO A 132 -0.50 6.11 -24.35
N TYR A 133 -0.19 6.78 -23.24
CA TYR A 133 0.68 7.96 -23.12
C TYR A 133 2.02 7.65 -22.44
N ALA A 134 2.39 6.38 -22.29
CA ALA A 134 3.63 5.97 -21.63
C ALA A 134 4.89 6.63 -22.24
N ASN A 135 4.85 6.97 -23.53
CA ASN A 135 5.92 7.69 -24.23
C ASN A 135 6.19 9.12 -23.71
N ARG A 136 5.27 9.69 -22.93
CA ARG A 136 5.44 11.01 -22.27
C ARG A 136 6.12 10.91 -20.92
N PHE A 137 6.28 9.68 -20.43
CA PHE A 137 6.89 9.40 -19.14
C PHE A 137 8.29 8.83 -19.29
N THR A 138 9.11 9.08 -18.29
CA THR A 138 10.40 8.41 -18.13
C THR A 138 10.58 8.08 -16.66
N THR A 139 11.25 6.97 -16.36
CA THR A 139 11.55 6.56 -14.99
C THR A 139 13.05 6.45 -14.80
N GLN A 140 13.51 6.79 -13.60
CA GLN A 140 14.88 6.56 -13.18
C GLN A 140 14.87 5.98 -11.77
N SER A 141 15.32 4.73 -11.64
CA SER A 141 15.42 4.05 -10.35
C SER A 141 16.87 3.93 -9.90
N SER A 142 17.08 4.04 -8.59
CA SER A 142 18.40 3.86 -7.96
C SER A 142 18.21 3.36 -6.53
N PHE A 143 19.14 2.54 -6.04
CA PHE A 143 19.14 2.09 -4.64
C PHE A 143 20.56 2.00 -4.09
N ASN A 144 20.67 2.09 -2.77
CA ASN A 144 21.90 1.88 -2.03
C ASN A 144 21.57 1.21 -0.69
N GLY A 145 22.02 -0.02 -0.50
CA GLY A 145 21.71 -0.80 0.70
C GLY A 145 20.21 -0.96 0.89
N ASN A 146 19.70 -0.52 2.05
CA ASN A 146 18.30 -0.68 2.46
C ASN A 146 17.34 0.44 2.00
N VAL A 147 17.84 1.42 1.24
CA VAL A 147 17.04 2.54 0.73
C VAL A 147 17.14 2.63 -0.78
N GLY A 148 16.08 3.11 -1.41
CA GLY A 148 16.05 3.33 -2.84
C GLY A 148 15.00 4.35 -3.23
N GLN A 149 15.02 4.73 -4.51
CA GLN A 149 14.09 5.71 -5.03
C GLN A 149 13.77 5.44 -6.50
N THR A 150 12.60 5.87 -6.93
CA THR A 150 12.21 6.00 -8.34
C THR A 150 11.76 7.43 -8.59
N LYS A 151 12.42 8.10 -9.54
CA LYS A 151 11.97 9.37 -10.09
C LYS A 151 11.09 9.11 -11.29
N VAL A 152 9.93 9.75 -11.36
CA VAL A 152 9.06 9.73 -12.54
C VAL A 152 8.99 11.13 -13.14
N PHE A 153 9.29 11.18 -14.42
CA PHE A 153 9.29 12.40 -15.23
C PHE A 153 8.10 12.37 -16.16
N TYR A 154 7.38 13.49 -16.26
CA TYR A 154 6.35 13.72 -17.27
C TYR A 154 6.81 14.91 -18.12
N TYR A 155 6.94 14.72 -19.44
CA TYR A 155 7.54 15.70 -20.37
C TYR A 155 8.90 16.27 -19.89
N VAL A 156 9.79 15.40 -19.40
CA VAL A 156 11.17 15.75 -18.97
C VAL A 156 11.24 16.63 -17.70
N ARG A 157 10.10 16.98 -17.09
CA ARG A 157 10.07 17.63 -15.77
C ARG A 157 10.03 16.57 -14.67
N ASN A 158 10.78 16.79 -13.59
CA ASN A 158 10.64 15.99 -12.37
C ASN A 158 9.25 16.27 -11.79
N ASN A 159 8.41 15.24 -11.68
CA ASN A 159 7.05 15.41 -11.12
C ASN A 159 6.88 14.69 -9.79
N VAL A 160 7.56 13.55 -9.58
CA VAL A 160 7.48 12.82 -8.30
C VAL A 160 8.70 11.96 -8.05
N ILE A 161 9.05 11.82 -6.78
CA ILE A 161 10.01 10.81 -6.30
C ILE A 161 9.29 9.87 -5.33
N PHE A 162 9.36 8.58 -5.63
CA PHE A 162 8.97 7.51 -4.70
C PHE A 162 10.22 7.04 -3.96
N HIS A 163 10.21 7.15 -2.64
CA HIS A 163 11.26 6.62 -1.77
C HIS A 163 10.85 5.24 -1.27
N TYR A 164 11.79 4.32 -1.16
CA TYR A 164 11.56 2.96 -0.70
C TYR A 164 12.53 2.62 0.42
N SER A 165 12.06 1.80 1.37
CA SER A 165 12.93 1.25 2.41
C SER A 165 12.60 -0.23 2.68
N ILE A 166 13.62 -1.01 3.04
CA ILE A 166 13.46 -2.38 3.51
C ILE A 166 13.96 -2.49 4.95
N ALA A 167 13.10 -3.00 5.83
CA ALA A 167 13.43 -3.26 7.22
C ALA A 167 14.07 -4.66 7.39
N THR A 168 14.78 -4.87 8.50
CA THR A 168 15.44 -6.14 8.83
C THR A 168 14.46 -7.29 9.06
N ASN A 169 13.15 -7.01 9.16
CA ASN A 169 12.09 -8.01 9.20
C ASN A 169 11.53 -8.36 7.80
N GLY A 170 12.06 -7.77 6.73
CA GLY A 170 11.64 -7.99 5.35
C GLY A 170 10.48 -7.13 4.89
N HIS A 171 9.99 -6.22 5.75
CA HIS A 171 8.95 -5.28 5.36
C HIS A 171 9.51 -4.23 4.41
N ILE A 172 8.98 -4.18 3.19
CA ILE A 172 9.26 -3.13 2.21
C ILE A 172 8.14 -2.09 2.31
N SER A 173 8.52 -0.84 2.50
CA SER A 173 7.64 0.32 2.52
C SER A 173 8.02 1.34 1.46
N PHE A 174 7.14 2.30 1.21
CA PHE A 174 7.42 3.45 0.36
C PHE A 174 6.90 4.73 0.99
N ASP A 175 7.44 5.86 0.54
CA ASP A 175 6.96 7.21 0.82
C ASP A 175 7.03 8.05 -0.47
N VAL A 176 6.28 9.15 -0.54
CA VAL A 176 6.18 9.99 -1.74
C VAL A 176 6.68 11.41 -1.42
N GLU A 177 7.73 11.83 -2.10
CA GLU A 177 8.20 13.21 -2.06
C GLU A 177 7.61 14.01 -3.25
N LYS A 178 6.98 15.13 -2.94
CA LYS A 178 6.48 16.10 -3.92
C LYS A 178 7.60 17.08 -4.29
N ILE A 179 7.81 17.29 -5.58
CA ILE A 179 8.73 18.32 -6.08
C ILE A 179 7.87 19.51 -6.56
N TYR A 180 8.06 20.66 -5.93
CA TYR A 180 7.43 21.94 -6.30
C TYR A 180 8.13 22.59 -7.51
#